data_AF-A0A6I0DQ62-F1
#
_entry.id   AF-A0A6I0DQ62-F1
#
_cell.length_a   1.000
_cell.length_b   1.000
_cell.length_c   1.000
_cell.angle_alpha   90.00
_cell.angle_beta   90.00
_cell.angle_gamma   90.00
#
_symmetry.space_group_name_H-M   'P 1'
#
loop_
_entity.id
_entity.type
_entity.pdbx_description
1 polymer ?
#
loop_
_entity_poly.entity_id
_entity_poly.type
_entity_poly.pdbx_seq_one_letter_code
_entity_poly.pdbx_strand_id
1 'polypeptide(L)'
;MTLPFIQSLDHKAAVSRPSFPVRNADPRGPESTPHLRAIEMAKTMQDIAASSGAATFKDLIRAGFTSAEIIEFGTQAQHLAAEWKSESRKPVHDNIADMVMKVRQPVPNRPPMTVDLTTSTQFFEAWGRYCASRAALMLDPWAPQRERCICVLQEFLNLLPLLPAERARLTLAAEQTLPKIPVRNGRALS
;
A
#
# COMPACT_ATOMS: atom_id res chain seq x y z
N MET A 1 65.90 26.48 19.68
CA MET A 1 64.63 26.09 20.34
C MET A 1 63.48 26.68 19.54
N THR A 2 62.51 25.85 19.13
CA THR A 2 61.04 26.12 18.99
C THR A 2 60.57 27.38 18.23
N LEU A 3 59.73 27.39 17.17
CA LEU A 3 58.79 26.47 16.49
C LEU A 3 58.53 27.05 15.06
N PRO A 4 58.08 26.27 14.06
CA PRO A 4 57.69 26.80 12.75
C PRO A 4 56.29 27.45 12.76
N PHE A 5 56.18 28.60 12.09
CA PHE A 5 54.97 29.39 11.91
C PHE A 5 54.03 28.71 10.91
N ILE A 6 52.90 28.20 11.39
CA ILE A 6 51.86 27.56 10.57
C ILE A 6 51.02 28.65 9.89
N GLN A 7 51.00 28.59 8.55
CA GLN A 7 50.24 29.45 7.67
C GLN A 7 48.75 29.08 7.76
N SER A 8 47.92 29.96 8.33
CA SER A 8 46.46 29.81 8.37
C SER A 8 45.88 30.15 6.99
N LEU A 9 45.43 29.14 6.25
CA LEU A 9 44.71 29.31 4.98
C LEU A 9 43.21 29.46 5.26
N ASP A 10 42.76 30.72 5.32
CA ASP A 10 41.34 31.08 5.29
C ASP A 10 40.65 30.48 4.06
N HIS A 11 39.85 29.43 4.27
CA HIS A 11 38.97 28.88 3.25
C HIS A 11 37.74 29.79 3.10
N LYS A 12 37.85 30.80 2.22
CA LYS A 12 36.69 31.53 1.71
C LYS A 12 35.79 30.56 0.95
N ALA A 13 34.66 30.20 1.55
CA ALA A 13 33.60 29.45 0.89
C ALA A 13 33.13 30.20 -0.37
N ALA A 14 33.31 29.60 -1.54
CA ALA A 14 32.80 30.11 -2.78
C ALA A 14 31.27 29.98 -2.79
N VAL A 15 30.58 31.10 -2.61
CA VAL A 15 29.12 31.18 -2.81
C VAL A 15 28.85 31.00 -4.30
N SER A 16 28.43 29.80 -4.67
CA SER A 16 27.98 29.49 -6.04
C SER A 16 26.72 30.30 -6.33
N ARG A 17 26.84 31.30 -7.22
CA ARG A 17 25.69 32.04 -7.75
C ARG A 17 24.95 31.15 -8.74
N PRO A 18 23.65 30.88 -8.58
CA PRO A 18 22.89 30.14 -9.58
C PRO A 18 22.86 30.93 -10.89
N SER A 19 23.32 30.30 -11.98
CA SER A 19 23.45 30.89 -13.33
C SER A 19 22.13 31.09 -14.07
N PHE A 20 21.00 30.86 -13.42
CA PHE A 20 19.67 31.05 -14.00
C PHE A 20 18.80 31.82 -13.01
N PRO A 21 18.06 32.85 -13.47
CA PRO A 21 17.07 33.49 -12.63
C PRO A 21 16.06 32.45 -12.18
N VAL A 22 15.96 32.23 -10.87
CA VAL A 22 14.82 31.53 -10.28
C VAL A 22 13.61 32.38 -10.64
N ARG A 23 12.82 31.93 -11.63
CA ARG A 23 11.51 32.52 -11.87
C ARG A 23 10.78 32.46 -10.54
N ASN A 24 10.33 33.61 -10.03
CA ASN A 24 9.38 33.65 -8.93
C ASN A 24 8.28 32.66 -9.28
N ALA A 25 8.14 31.60 -8.48
CA ALA A 25 6.98 30.74 -8.57
C ALA A 25 5.77 31.66 -8.41
N ASP A 26 4.85 31.60 -9.37
CA ASP A 26 3.58 32.31 -9.27
C ASP A 26 2.97 31.95 -7.90
N PRO A 27 2.65 32.92 -7.01
CA PRO A 27 2.00 32.62 -5.74
C PRO A 27 0.63 31.97 -5.91
N ARG A 28 0.12 31.90 -7.15
CA ARG A 28 -1.03 31.10 -7.58
C ARG A 28 -0.59 29.82 -8.30
N GLY A 29 0.21 28.99 -7.63
CA GLY A 29 0.30 27.57 -8.01
C GLY A 29 -1.11 26.98 -8.12
N PRO A 30 -1.35 25.92 -8.91
CA PRO A 30 -2.68 25.31 -8.99
C PRO A 30 -3.12 25.04 -7.55
N GLU A 31 -4.19 25.70 -7.09
CA GLU A 31 -4.77 25.45 -5.79
C GLU A 31 -5.23 23.98 -5.81
N SER A 32 -4.34 23.10 -5.38
CA SER A 32 -4.51 21.65 -5.41
C SER A 32 -5.49 21.17 -4.33
N THR A 33 -6.12 22.11 -3.60
CA THR A 33 -7.16 21.85 -2.63
C THR A 33 -8.52 22.00 -3.31
N PRO A 34 -9.26 20.90 -3.54
CA PRO A 34 -10.59 20.98 -4.10
C PRO A 34 -11.52 21.79 -3.20
N HIS A 35 -12.44 22.55 -3.81
CA HIS A 35 -13.38 23.38 -3.07
C HIS A 35 -14.29 22.52 -2.19
N LEU A 36 -14.58 22.96 -0.95
CA LEU A 36 -15.40 22.18 -0.01
C LEU A 36 -16.76 21.79 -0.60
N ARG A 37 -17.39 22.73 -1.32
CA ARG A 37 -18.68 22.46 -1.97
C ARG A 37 -18.60 21.43 -3.09
N ALA A 38 -17.46 21.38 -3.81
CA ALA A 38 -17.22 20.37 -4.82
C ALA A 38 -17.02 18.98 -4.21
N ILE A 39 -16.35 18.89 -3.05
CA ILE A 39 -16.19 17.64 -2.29
C ILE A 39 -17.55 17.11 -1.83
N GLU A 40 -18.39 17.96 -1.24
CA GLU A 40 -19.74 17.60 -0.81
C GLU A 40 -20.57 17.09 -1.98
N MET A 41 -20.56 17.83 -3.10
CA MET A 41 -21.27 17.47 -4.31
C MET A 41 -20.77 16.16 -4.91
N ALA A 42 -19.45 15.91 -4.91
CA ALA A 42 -18.86 14.67 -5.39
C ALA A 42 -19.34 13.47 -4.56
N LYS A 43 -19.41 13.61 -3.23
CA LYS A 43 -19.94 12.58 -2.34
C LYS A 43 -21.40 12.30 -2.63
N THR A 44 -22.22 13.34 -2.75
CA THR A 44 -23.64 13.19 -3.10
C THR A 44 -23.83 12.55 -4.48
N MET A 45 -23.00 12.89 -5.47
CA MET A 45 -23.03 12.26 -6.79
C MET A 45 -22.78 10.75 -6.70
N GLN A 46 -21.85 10.31 -5.84
CA GLN A 46 -21.59 8.88 -5.62
C GLN A 46 -22.76 8.16 -4.95
N ASP A 47 -23.36 8.76 -3.91
CA ASP A 47 -24.51 8.18 -3.19
C ASP A 47 -25.72 8.00 -4.13
N ILE A 48 -25.98 8.99 -4.99
CA ILE A 48 -27.04 8.92 -6.00
C ILE A 48 -26.69 7.87 -7.07
N ALA A 49 -25.47 7.85 -7.57
CA ALA A 49 -25.03 6.90 -8.59
C ALA A 49 -25.08 5.45 -8.09
N ALA A 50 -24.82 5.20 -6.80
CA ALA A 50 -24.97 3.88 -6.19
C ALA A 50 -26.43 3.40 -6.18
N SER A 51 -27.39 4.32 -6.08
CA SER A 51 -28.82 4.00 -5.97
C SER A 51 -29.56 4.00 -7.32
N SER A 52 -29.14 4.86 -8.26
CA SER A 52 -29.88 5.17 -9.51
C SER A 52 -29.01 5.13 -10.76
N GLY A 53 -27.74 4.74 -10.64
CA GLY A 53 -26.79 4.57 -11.75
C GLY A 53 -25.98 5.83 -12.06
N ALA A 54 -26.61 7.01 -12.16
CA ALA A 54 -25.92 8.27 -12.43
C ALA A 54 -26.62 9.47 -11.78
N ALA A 55 -25.83 10.39 -11.22
CA ALA A 55 -26.37 11.63 -10.66
C ALA A 55 -26.76 12.60 -11.77
N THR A 56 -28.05 12.99 -11.82
CA THR A 56 -28.52 14.01 -12.75
C THR A 56 -28.56 15.40 -12.10
N PHE A 57 -28.61 16.45 -12.92
CA PHE A 57 -28.79 17.83 -12.44
C PHE A 57 -30.00 17.96 -11.50
N LYS A 58 -31.11 17.30 -11.83
CA LYS A 58 -32.34 17.31 -11.02
C LYS A 58 -32.12 16.67 -9.65
N ASP A 59 -31.30 15.63 -9.57
CA ASP A 59 -31.04 14.95 -8.30
C ASP A 59 -30.14 15.78 -7.38
N LEU A 60 -29.22 16.55 -7.94
CA LEU A 60 -28.42 17.52 -7.17
C LEU A 60 -29.29 18.67 -6.63
N ILE A 61 -30.24 19.19 -7.42
CA ILE A 61 -31.21 20.17 -6.91
C ILE A 61 -32.03 19.56 -5.75
N ARG A 62 -32.50 18.31 -5.90
CA ARG A 62 -33.23 17.60 -4.83
C ARG A 62 -32.38 17.35 -3.59
N ALA A 63 -31.07 17.20 -3.75
CA ALA A 63 -30.11 17.07 -2.66
C ALA A 63 -29.76 18.42 -2.00
N GLY A 64 -30.37 19.54 -2.44
CA GLY A 64 -30.21 20.84 -1.82
C GLY A 64 -29.08 21.70 -2.39
N PHE A 65 -28.52 21.34 -3.54
CA PHE A 65 -27.61 22.23 -4.28
C PHE A 65 -28.41 23.24 -5.10
N THR A 66 -27.93 24.47 -5.17
CA THR A 66 -28.51 25.50 -6.05
C THR A 66 -27.98 25.35 -7.46
N SER A 67 -28.70 25.89 -8.45
CA SER A 67 -28.26 25.87 -9.85
C SER A 67 -26.91 26.57 -10.05
N ALA A 68 -26.64 27.63 -9.31
CA ALA A 68 -25.36 28.34 -9.36
C ALA A 68 -24.20 27.46 -8.87
N GLU A 69 -24.38 26.79 -7.73
CA GLU A 69 -23.37 25.89 -7.17
C GLU A 69 -23.07 24.71 -8.10
N ILE A 70 -24.10 24.15 -8.76
CA ILE A 70 -23.92 23.03 -9.70
C ILE A 70 -23.13 23.48 -10.93
N ILE A 71 -23.37 24.67 -11.44
CA ILE A 71 -22.62 25.21 -12.58
C ILE A 71 -21.17 25.50 -12.17
N GLU A 72 -20.96 26.10 -11.00
CA GLU A 72 -19.65 26.53 -10.52
C GLU A 72 -18.75 25.35 -10.11
N PHE A 73 -19.29 24.38 -9.37
CA PHE A 73 -18.51 23.28 -8.78
C PHE A 73 -18.74 21.92 -9.42
N GLY A 74 -19.72 21.79 -10.32
CA GLY A 74 -20.13 20.50 -10.88
C GLY A 74 -19.02 19.76 -11.62
N THR A 75 -18.22 20.47 -12.41
CA THR A 75 -17.10 19.85 -13.14
C THR A 75 -16.03 19.33 -12.17
N GLN A 76 -15.63 20.12 -11.18
CA GLN A 76 -14.66 19.68 -10.17
C GLN A 76 -15.20 18.49 -9.36
N ALA A 77 -16.48 18.53 -8.98
CA ALA A 77 -17.15 17.45 -8.28
C ALA A 77 -17.20 16.15 -9.10
N GLN A 78 -17.46 16.24 -10.41
CA GLN A 78 -17.45 15.08 -11.31
C GLN A 78 -16.07 14.44 -11.41
N HIS A 79 -15.01 15.25 -11.52
CA HIS A 79 -13.63 14.75 -11.53
C HIS A 79 -13.30 14.03 -10.21
N LEU A 80 -13.60 14.64 -9.06
CA LEU A 80 -13.41 14.03 -7.74
C LEU A 80 -14.20 12.72 -7.59
N ALA A 81 -15.47 12.71 -7.99
CA ALA A 81 -16.32 11.53 -7.90
C ALA A 81 -15.80 10.39 -8.78
N ALA A 82 -15.22 10.70 -9.95
CA ALA A 82 -14.60 9.73 -10.84
C ALA A 82 -13.29 9.16 -10.27
N GLU A 83 -12.42 10.02 -9.75
CA GLU A 83 -11.16 9.63 -9.10
C GLU A 83 -11.39 8.70 -7.90
N TRP A 84 -12.36 9.04 -7.04
CA TRP A 84 -12.73 8.20 -5.91
C TRP A 84 -13.39 6.89 -6.35
N LYS A 85 -14.12 6.88 -7.47
CA LYS A 85 -14.69 5.65 -8.04
C LYS A 85 -13.60 4.72 -8.57
N SER A 86 -12.48 5.24 -9.09
CA SER A 86 -11.31 4.43 -9.41
C SER A 86 -10.61 3.89 -8.16
N GLU A 87 -10.48 4.69 -7.11
CA GLU A 87 -9.83 4.27 -5.85
C GLU A 87 -10.68 3.22 -5.09
N SER A 88 -12.00 3.35 -5.11
CA SER A 88 -12.94 2.44 -4.42
C SER A 88 -13.12 1.10 -5.15
N ARG A 89 -12.78 1.03 -6.45
CA ARG A 89 -12.64 -0.26 -7.15
C ARG A 89 -11.33 -0.91 -6.72
N LYS A 90 -11.33 -1.46 -5.51
CA LYS A 90 -10.33 -2.47 -5.16
C LYS A 90 -10.38 -3.53 -6.26
N PRO A 91 -9.26 -3.83 -6.92
CA PRO A 91 -9.24 -4.93 -7.85
C PRO A 91 -9.71 -6.18 -7.10
N VAL A 92 -10.58 -6.97 -7.74
CA VAL A 92 -11.04 -8.26 -7.19
C VAL A 92 -9.85 -9.18 -6.87
N HIS A 93 -8.70 -8.87 -7.46
CA HIS A 93 -7.45 -9.59 -7.38
C HIS A 93 -6.39 -8.73 -6.72
N ASP A 94 -5.50 -9.35 -5.97
CA ASP A 94 -4.42 -8.67 -5.29
C ASP A 94 -3.29 -8.34 -6.26
N ASN A 95 -2.76 -7.12 -6.14
CA ASN A 95 -1.43 -6.84 -6.67
C ASN A 95 -0.35 -7.41 -5.72
N ILE A 96 0.92 -7.42 -6.14
CA ILE A 96 2.02 -7.94 -5.31
C ILE A 96 2.12 -7.25 -3.94
N ALA A 97 1.81 -5.96 -3.84
CA ALA A 97 1.85 -5.25 -2.55
C ALA A 97 0.75 -5.73 -1.60
N ASP A 98 -0.46 -5.96 -2.11
CA ASP A 98 -1.58 -6.54 -1.35
C ASP A 98 -1.25 -7.97 -0.89
N MET A 99 -0.66 -8.78 -1.78
CA MET A 99 -0.20 -10.12 -1.45
C MET A 99 0.87 -10.10 -0.35
N VAL A 100 1.82 -9.15 -0.40
CA VAL A 100 2.83 -8.93 0.65
C VAL A 100 2.16 -8.65 2.00
N MET A 101 1.12 -7.82 2.03
CA MET A 101 0.38 -7.55 3.26
C MET A 101 -0.30 -8.81 3.81
N LYS A 102 -0.93 -9.59 2.93
CA LYS A 102 -1.61 -10.84 3.29
C LYS A 102 -0.65 -11.90 3.81
N VAL A 103 0.53 -12.09 3.21
CA VAL A 103 1.50 -13.10 3.70
C VAL A 103 2.14 -12.67 5.03
N ARG A 104 2.31 -11.37 5.27
CA ARG A 104 2.84 -10.82 6.53
C ARG A 104 1.86 -10.97 7.70
N GLN A 105 0.58 -10.76 7.44
CA GLN A 105 -0.51 -10.82 8.42
C GLN A 105 -1.64 -11.70 7.87
N PRO A 106 -1.45 -13.03 7.85
CA PRO A 106 -2.39 -13.91 7.18
C PRO A 106 -3.67 -14.06 7.98
N VAL A 107 -4.81 -13.96 7.29
CA VAL A 107 -6.14 -14.19 7.84
C VAL A 107 -6.79 -15.34 7.06
N PRO A 108 -7.34 -16.37 7.73
CA PRO A 108 -7.81 -17.59 7.05
C PRO A 108 -8.84 -17.36 5.93
N ASN A 109 -9.71 -16.36 6.05
CA ASN A 109 -10.74 -16.04 5.07
C ASN A 109 -10.30 -15.01 4.00
N ARG A 110 -9.03 -14.60 3.99
CA ARG A 110 -8.48 -13.63 3.03
C ARG A 110 -7.15 -14.11 2.43
N PRO A 111 -7.16 -15.19 1.64
CA PRO A 111 -5.98 -15.60 0.90
C PRO A 111 -5.57 -14.57 -0.16
N PRO A 112 -4.29 -14.54 -0.56
CA PRO A 112 -3.84 -13.88 -1.78
C PRO A 112 -4.54 -14.45 -3.02
N MET A 113 -5.17 -13.61 -3.85
CA MET A 113 -5.89 -13.97 -5.07
C MET A 113 -5.27 -13.27 -6.28
N THR A 114 -5.17 -13.96 -7.41
CA THR A 114 -4.69 -13.40 -8.69
C THR A 114 -5.81 -13.40 -9.73
N VAL A 115 -5.62 -12.69 -10.84
CA VAL A 115 -6.65 -12.47 -11.88
C VAL A 115 -7.20 -13.78 -12.45
N ASP A 116 -6.33 -14.76 -12.67
CA ASP A 116 -6.69 -16.01 -13.36
C ASP A 116 -6.84 -17.21 -12.41
N LEU A 117 -6.86 -16.97 -11.10
CA LEU A 117 -6.95 -18.06 -10.13
C LEU A 117 -8.38 -18.59 -10.01
N THR A 118 -8.57 -19.85 -10.39
CA THR A 118 -9.78 -20.59 -10.00
C THR A 118 -9.61 -21.12 -8.58
N THR A 119 -10.46 -20.67 -7.66
CA THR A 119 -10.41 -21.11 -6.27
C THR A 119 -10.93 -22.55 -6.14
N SER A 120 -10.33 -23.31 -5.22
CA SER A 120 -10.69 -24.69 -4.91
C SER A 120 -10.62 -24.93 -3.41
N THR A 121 -11.20 -26.02 -2.92
CA THR A 121 -11.08 -26.42 -1.51
C THR A 121 -9.61 -26.55 -1.10
N GLN A 122 -8.78 -27.18 -1.95
CA GLN A 122 -7.35 -27.35 -1.72
C GLN A 122 -6.61 -26.01 -1.55
N PHE A 123 -7.01 -24.99 -2.31
CA PHE A 123 -6.44 -23.65 -2.21
C PHE A 123 -6.69 -23.03 -0.83
N PHE A 124 -7.93 -23.08 -0.33
CA PHE A 124 -8.27 -22.56 0.99
C PHE A 124 -7.64 -23.38 2.12
N GLU A 125 -7.57 -24.71 1.98
CA GLU A 125 -6.90 -25.57 2.93
C GLU A 125 -5.39 -25.31 3.02
N ALA A 126 -4.72 -25.12 1.88
CA ALA A 126 -3.30 -24.77 1.85
C ALA A 126 -3.04 -23.42 2.54
N TRP A 127 -3.88 -22.42 2.28
CA TRP A 127 -3.81 -21.13 2.99
C TRP A 127 -4.07 -21.28 4.49
N GLY A 128 -5.10 -22.03 4.86
CA GLY A 128 -5.42 -22.33 6.25
C GLY A 128 -4.28 -23.03 7.00
N ARG A 129 -3.59 -23.97 6.34
CA ARG A 129 -2.37 -24.62 6.87
C ARG A 129 -1.27 -23.61 7.14
N TYR A 130 -1.04 -22.65 6.25
CA TYR A 130 -0.07 -21.57 6.49
C TYR A 130 -0.46 -20.70 7.68
N CYS A 131 -1.72 -20.25 7.75
CA CYS A 131 -2.24 -19.49 8.88
C CYS A 131 -2.04 -20.22 10.22
N ALA A 132 -2.40 -21.50 10.27
CA ALA A 132 -2.27 -22.34 11.46
C ALA A 132 -0.79 -22.55 11.85
N SER A 133 0.07 -22.84 10.87
CA SER A 133 1.50 -23.01 11.10
C SER A 133 2.14 -21.73 11.66
N ARG A 134 1.79 -20.56 11.11
CA ARG A 134 2.26 -19.27 11.62
C ARG A 134 1.76 -19.00 13.03
N ALA A 135 0.47 -19.26 13.32
CA ALA A 135 -0.09 -19.08 14.65
C ALA A 135 0.62 -19.97 15.69
N ALA A 136 0.86 -21.24 15.35
CA ALA A 136 1.60 -22.16 16.20
C ALA A 136 3.04 -21.66 16.46
N LEU A 137 3.70 -21.08 15.45
CA LEU A 137 5.04 -20.48 15.60
C LEU A 137 5.04 -19.24 16.51
N MET A 138 3.96 -18.45 16.54
CA MET A 138 3.85 -17.32 17.47
C MET A 138 3.69 -17.80 18.92
N LEU A 139 3.04 -18.95 19.13
CA LEU A 139 2.81 -19.54 20.45
C LEU A 139 4.07 -20.22 21.00
N ASP A 140 4.78 -20.95 20.15
CA ASP A 140 6.02 -21.65 20.51
C ASP A 140 7.12 -21.38 19.45
N PRO A 141 7.97 -20.35 19.65
CA PRO A 141 9.02 -20.00 18.70
C PRO A 141 10.15 -21.04 18.66
N TRP A 142 10.11 -21.94 17.67
CA TRP A 142 11.12 -22.99 17.47
C TRP A 142 11.65 -23.07 16.02
N ALA A 143 12.98 -23.22 15.85
CA ALA A 143 13.63 -23.04 14.54
C ALA A 143 13.15 -24.01 13.44
N PRO A 144 13.07 -25.33 13.67
CA PRO A 144 12.43 -26.28 12.75
C PRO A 144 10.95 -25.99 12.47
N GLN A 145 10.24 -25.31 13.37
CA GLN A 145 8.86 -24.91 13.14
C GLN A 145 8.78 -23.66 12.25
N ARG A 146 9.74 -22.74 12.37
CA ARG A 146 9.90 -21.60 11.46
C ARG A 146 10.16 -22.08 10.03
N GLU A 147 11.07 -23.04 9.85
CA GLU A 147 11.35 -23.65 8.54
C GLU A 147 10.10 -24.31 7.95
N ARG A 148 9.40 -25.13 8.75
CA ARG A 148 8.13 -25.75 8.32
C ARG A 148 7.07 -24.72 7.92
N CYS A 149 6.95 -23.61 8.66
CA CYS A 149 6.01 -22.54 8.33
C CYS A 149 6.30 -21.94 6.95
N ILE A 150 7.58 -21.74 6.61
CA ILE A 150 7.99 -21.26 5.30
C ILE A 150 7.74 -22.29 4.19
N CYS A 151 8.00 -23.58 4.43
CA CYS A 151 7.67 -24.62 3.46
C CYS A 151 6.17 -24.65 3.14
N VAL A 152 5.31 -24.55 4.15
CA VAL A 152 3.84 -24.50 3.98
C VAL A 152 3.41 -23.26 3.19
N LEU A 153 4.05 -22.10 3.40
CA LEU A 153 3.81 -20.92 2.59
C LEU A 153 4.20 -21.17 1.11
N GLN A 154 5.36 -21.79 0.87
CA GLN A 154 5.83 -22.09 -0.48
C GLN A 154 4.88 -23.07 -1.21
N GLU A 155 4.39 -24.10 -0.52
CA GLU A 155 3.35 -25.00 -1.05
C GLU A 155 2.12 -24.23 -1.53
N PHE A 156 1.63 -23.29 -0.72
CA PHE A 156 0.50 -22.44 -1.10
C PHE A 156 0.84 -21.53 -2.29
N LEU A 157 2.00 -20.87 -2.28
CA LEU A 157 2.42 -19.96 -3.36
C LEU A 157 2.62 -20.69 -4.71
N ASN A 158 2.88 -22.00 -4.70
CA ASN A 158 2.96 -22.82 -5.90
C ASN A 158 1.58 -23.08 -6.55
N LEU A 159 0.48 -22.86 -5.83
CA LEU A 159 -0.87 -22.91 -6.40
C LEU A 159 -1.24 -21.62 -7.15
N LEU A 160 -0.43 -20.56 -7.01
CA LEU A 160 -0.67 -19.29 -7.65
C LEU A 160 0.13 -19.19 -8.96
N PRO A 161 -0.44 -18.59 -10.02
CA PRO A 161 0.23 -18.36 -11.30
C PRO A 161 1.23 -17.18 -11.20
N LEU A 162 2.17 -17.26 -10.28
CA LEU A 162 3.19 -16.23 -10.02
C LEU A 162 4.53 -16.59 -10.68
N LEU A 163 5.29 -15.55 -11.02
CA LEU A 163 6.68 -15.74 -11.43
C LEU A 163 7.54 -16.19 -10.25
N PRO A 164 8.62 -16.97 -10.47
CA PRO A 164 9.51 -17.40 -9.38
C PRO A 164 10.06 -16.25 -8.53
N ALA A 165 10.36 -15.10 -9.15
CA ALA A 165 10.85 -13.91 -8.47
C ALA A 165 9.79 -13.29 -7.53
N GLU A 166 8.51 -13.34 -7.90
CA GLU A 166 7.41 -12.84 -7.07
C GLU A 166 7.16 -13.76 -5.89
N ARG A 167 7.20 -15.08 -6.10
CA ARG A 167 7.14 -16.07 -5.02
C ARG A 167 8.25 -15.84 -4.00
N ALA A 168 9.50 -15.69 -4.47
CA ALA A 168 10.64 -15.42 -3.59
C ALA A 168 10.46 -14.11 -2.79
N ARG A 169 9.92 -13.06 -3.43
CA ARG A 169 9.60 -11.79 -2.76
C ARG A 169 8.56 -11.95 -1.65
N LEU A 170 7.50 -12.73 -1.90
CA LEU A 170 6.45 -13.01 -0.92
C LEU A 170 6.99 -13.85 0.25
N THR A 171 7.80 -14.87 -0.03
CA THR A 171 8.47 -15.67 1.01
C THR A 171 9.35 -14.79 1.89
N LEU A 172 10.21 -13.96 1.30
CA LEU A 172 11.08 -13.04 2.03
C LEU A 172 10.26 -12.05 2.87
N ALA A 173 9.15 -11.53 2.33
CA ALA A 173 8.29 -10.61 3.04
C ALA A 173 7.62 -11.23 4.28
N ALA A 174 7.24 -12.52 4.20
CA ALA A 174 6.73 -13.28 5.33
C ALA A 174 7.82 -13.54 6.37
N GLU A 175 9.01 -13.97 5.94
CA GLU A 175 10.14 -14.26 6.84
C GLU A 175 10.53 -13.08 7.74
N GLN A 176 10.43 -11.86 7.22
CA GLN A 176 10.71 -10.61 7.95
C GLN A 176 9.79 -10.39 9.15
N THR A 177 8.58 -10.98 9.15
CA THR A 177 7.60 -10.81 10.23
C THR A 177 7.50 -12.03 11.15
N LEU A 178 8.25 -13.10 10.87
CA LEU A 178 8.33 -14.26 11.76
C LEU A 178 9.30 -13.99 12.93
N PRO A 179 9.07 -14.62 14.10
CA PRO A 179 9.99 -14.58 15.23
C PRO A 179 11.42 -14.89 14.80
N LYS A 180 12.36 -14.07 15.25
CA LYS A 180 13.79 -14.35 15.14
C LYS A 180 14.15 -15.31 16.26
N ILE A 181 14.55 -16.52 15.90
CA ILE A 181 14.83 -17.58 16.88
C ILE A 181 16.33 -17.61 17.09
N PRO A 182 16.83 -17.30 18.30
CA PRO A 182 18.25 -17.38 18.57
C PRO A 182 18.70 -18.83 18.43
N VAL A 183 19.77 -19.05 17.67
CA VAL A 183 20.41 -20.37 17.63
C VAL A 183 21.07 -20.58 18.98
N ARG A 184 20.36 -21.23 19.91
CA ARG A 184 20.96 -21.66 21.16
C ARG A 184 21.85 -22.85 20.82
N ASN A 185 23.16 -22.61 20.75
CA ASN A 185 24.17 -23.65 20.59
C ASN A 185 23.85 -24.82 21.52
N GLY A 186 24.10 -26.02 20.99
CA GLY A 186 23.69 -27.34 21.47
C GLY A 186 23.46 -27.51 22.97
N ARG A 187 22.45 -28.33 23.27
CA ARG A 187 22.25 -29.01 24.56
C ARG A 187 23.57 -29.18 25.30
N ALA A 188 23.75 -28.45 26.40
CA ALA A 188 24.64 -28.92 27.45
C ALA A 188 23.96 -30.16 28.03
N LEU A 189 24.45 -31.33 27.63
CA LEU A 189 24.21 -32.57 28.36
C LEU A 189 24.99 -32.42 29.67
N SER A 190 24.27 -32.31 30.78
CA SER A 190 24.77 -32.55 32.14
C SER A 190 24.29 -33.92 32.59
#